data_AF-A0A7K4QBX4-F1
#
_entry.id   AF-A0A7K4QBX4-F1
#
_cell.length_a   1.000
_cell.length_b   1.000
_cell.length_c   1.000
_cell.angle_alpha   90.00
_cell.angle_beta   90.00
_cell.angle_gamma   90.00
#
_symmetry.space_group_name_H-M   'P 1'
#
loop_
_entity.id
_entity.type
_entity.pdbx_description
1 polymer ?
#
loop_
_entity_poly.entity_id
_entity_poly.type
_entity_poly.pdbx_seq_one_letter_code
_entity_poly.pdbx_strand_id
1 'polypeptide(L)'
;PQQSLQEALSMLDSDDWELKKKGLFNIPRLAESHPEVLLCRLHEICLAATSEVTNLRSKVSCSAIVTLGELFAILKKDMDSEADEVAAVLLPMVWNSPEFIQKAACQSLGMMVEN
;
A
#
# COMPACT_ATOMS: atom_id res chain seq x y z
N PRO A 1 -2.43 -18.45 -5.10
CA PRO A 1 -2.23 -16.98 -4.98
C PRO A 1 -3.49 -16.24 -4.47
N GLN A 2 -4.69 -16.65 -4.90
CA GLN A 2 -5.97 -16.07 -4.46
C GLN A 2 -6.19 -16.20 -2.95
N GLN A 3 -5.99 -17.40 -2.39
CA GLN A 3 -6.11 -17.62 -0.95
C GLN A 3 -5.08 -16.80 -0.18
N SER A 4 -3.84 -16.73 -0.64
CA SER A 4 -2.78 -15.91 -0.02
C SER A 4 -3.12 -14.42 -0.03
N LEU A 5 -3.75 -13.93 -1.11
CA LEU A 5 -4.25 -12.56 -1.18
C LEU A 5 -5.40 -12.34 -0.18
N GLN A 6 -6.35 -13.27 -0.10
CA GLN A 6 -7.45 -13.20 0.87
C GLN A 6 -6.94 -13.23 2.31
N GLU A 7 -5.94 -14.07 2.60
CA GLU A 7 -5.27 -14.10 3.90
C GLU A 7 -4.59 -12.76 4.19
N ALA A 8 -3.87 -12.18 3.24
CA ALA A 8 -3.25 -10.86 3.41
C ALA A 8 -4.29 -9.77 3.71
N LEU A 9 -5.40 -9.73 2.97
CA LEU A 9 -6.51 -8.79 3.23
C LEU A 9 -7.14 -9.02 4.61
N SER A 10 -7.36 -10.26 5.02
CA SER A 10 -7.88 -10.56 6.37
C SER A 10 -6.93 -10.13 7.48
N MET A 11 -5.61 -10.11 7.23
CA MET A 11 -4.64 -9.57 8.17
C MET A 11 -4.72 -8.05 8.28
N LEU A 12 -5.07 -7.34 7.19
CA LEU A 12 -5.34 -5.91 7.22
C LEU A 12 -6.62 -5.59 8.01
N ASP A 13 -7.63 -6.47 7.98
CA ASP A 13 -8.87 -6.27 8.77
C ASP A 13 -8.70 -6.54 10.28
N SER A 14 -7.55 -7.07 10.72
CA SER A 14 -7.29 -7.37 12.13
C SER A 14 -6.95 -6.13 12.97
N ASP A 15 -7.30 -6.14 14.26
CA ASP A 15 -6.86 -5.12 15.23
C ASP A 15 -5.38 -5.28 15.64
N ASP A 16 -4.78 -6.43 15.34
CA ASP A 16 -3.38 -6.70 15.58
C ASP A 16 -2.51 -6.04 14.51
N TRP A 17 -1.68 -5.08 14.93
CA TRP A 17 -0.78 -4.38 14.02
C TRP A 17 0.31 -5.24 13.42
N GLU A 18 0.73 -6.31 14.11
CA GLU A 18 1.72 -7.22 13.57
C GLU A 18 1.14 -8.00 12.38
N LEU A 19 -0.13 -8.38 12.49
CA LEU A 19 -0.88 -8.97 11.38
C LEU A 19 -1.05 -7.95 10.24
N LYS A 20 -1.53 -6.73 10.51
CA LYS A 20 -1.64 -5.68 9.48
C LYS A 20 -0.32 -5.48 8.72
N LYS A 21 0.80 -5.35 9.44
CA LYS A 21 2.13 -5.25 8.83
C LYS A 21 2.51 -6.46 7.99
N LYS A 22 2.20 -7.67 8.46
CA LYS A 22 2.48 -8.91 7.74
C LYS A 22 1.68 -8.98 6.43
N GLY A 23 0.41 -8.58 6.45
CA GLY A 23 -0.42 -8.48 5.25
C GLY A 23 0.15 -7.47 4.25
N LEU A 24 0.44 -6.24 4.70
CA LEU A 24 1.03 -5.17 3.88
C LEU A 24 2.35 -5.59 3.23
N PHE A 25 3.20 -6.30 3.97
CA PHE A 25 4.47 -6.80 3.46
C PHE A 25 4.33 -7.91 2.41
N ASN A 26 3.26 -8.69 2.46
CA ASN A 26 3.04 -9.79 1.53
C ASN A 26 2.41 -9.34 0.20
N ILE A 27 1.65 -8.24 0.21
CA ILE A 27 0.94 -7.74 -0.97
C ILE A 27 1.88 -7.46 -2.17
N PRO A 28 2.98 -6.70 -2.04
CA PRO A 28 3.91 -6.43 -3.14
C PRO A 28 4.56 -7.70 -3.69
N ARG A 29 4.89 -8.65 -2.82
CA ARG A 29 5.46 -9.96 -3.24
C ARG A 29 4.46 -10.78 -4.06
N LEU A 30 3.17 -10.68 -3.75
CA LEU A 30 2.12 -11.29 -4.55
C LEU A 30 1.97 -10.54 -5.89
N ALA A 31 2.14 -9.21 -5.92
CA ALA A 31 2.14 -8.42 -7.15
C ALA A 31 3.25 -8.84 -8.10
N GLU A 32 4.47 -9.05 -7.58
CA GLU A 32 5.63 -9.48 -8.38
C GLU A 32 5.46 -10.89 -8.96
N SER A 33 4.87 -11.80 -8.18
CA SER A 33 4.81 -13.23 -8.54
C SER A 33 3.53 -13.64 -9.28
N HIS A 34 2.42 -12.95 -9.00
CA HIS A 34 1.07 -13.29 -9.50
C HIS A 34 0.24 -12.01 -9.72
N PRO A 35 0.70 -11.07 -10.57
CA PRO A 35 0.05 -9.78 -10.76
C PRO A 35 -1.42 -9.92 -11.16
N GLU A 36 -1.78 -10.92 -11.95
CA GLU A 36 -3.16 -11.16 -12.41
C GLU A 36 -4.17 -11.29 -11.26
N VAL A 37 -3.75 -11.86 -10.13
CA VAL A 37 -4.62 -12.05 -8.96
C VAL A 37 -4.86 -10.73 -8.24
N LEU A 38 -3.88 -9.83 -8.23
CA LEU A 38 -4.04 -8.50 -7.66
C LEU A 38 -4.88 -7.62 -8.57
N LEU A 39 -4.64 -7.66 -9.89
CA LEU A 39 -5.39 -6.87 -10.85
C LEU A 39 -6.89 -7.15 -10.80
N CYS A 40 -7.31 -8.39 -10.55
CA CYS A 40 -8.72 -8.73 -10.37
C CYS A 40 -9.38 -8.08 -9.14
N ARG A 41 -8.60 -7.62 -8.15
CA ARG A 41 -9.07 -7.04 -6.89
C ARG A 41 -8.31 -5.76 -6.54
N LEU A 42 -7.81 -5.04 -7.55
CA LEU A 42 -6.83 -3.98 -7.36
C LEU A 42 -7.36 -2.87 -6.46
N HIS A 43 -8.59 -2.42 -6.75
CA HIS A 43 -9.26 -1.38 -5.99
C HIS A 43 -9.43 -1.76 -4.51
N GLU A 44 -9.84 -3.00 -4.22
CA GLU A 44 -9.99 -3.47 -2.84
C GLU A 44 -8.65 -3.49 -2.09
N ILE A 45 -7.57 -3.91 -2.75
CA ILE A 45 -6.23 -3.91 -2.17
C ILE A 45 -5.77 -2.48 -1.89
N CYS A 46 -5.98 -1.56 -2.84
CA CYS A 46 -5.61 -0.16 -2.69
C CYS A 46 -6.40 0.48 -1.56
N LEU A 47 -7.71 0.29 -1.52
CA LEU A 47 -8.58 0.79 -0.44
C LEU A 47 -8.14 0.27 0.94
N ALA A 48 -7.82 -1.03 1.04
CA ALA A 48 -7.34 -1.61 2.29
C ALA A 48 -6.01 -0.98 2.70
N ALA A 49 -5.05 -0.81 1.77
CA ALA A 49 -3.77 -0.19 2.05
C ALA A 49 -3.87 1.32 2.35
N THR A 50 -4.70 2.09 1.63
CA THR A 50 -4.88 3.53 1.87
C THR A 50 -5.51 3.78 3.24
N SER A 51 -6.42 2.91 3.69
CA SER A 51 -7.01 3.01 5.03
C SER A 51 -5.96 2.92 6.17
N GLU A 52 -4.86 2.21 5.91
CA GLU A 52 -3.76 2.04 6.86
C GLU A 52 -2.73 3.18 6.84
N VAL A 53 -2.75 4.06 5.83
CA VAL A 53 -1.81 5.20 5.73
C VAL A 53 -1.94 6.15 6.92
N THR A 54 -3.15 6.34 7.46
CA THR A 54 -3.43 7.17 8.64
C THR A 54 -3.39 6.38 9.96
N ASN A 55 -2.88 5.15 9.98
CA ASN A 55 -2.89 4.32 11.19
C ASN A 55 -2.09 4.96 12.33
N LEU A 56 -2.67 4.99 13.54
CA LEU A 56 -2.05 5.54 14.75
C LEU A 56 -0.71 4.89 15.11
N ARG A 57 -0.52 3.62 14.73
CA ARG A 57 0.76 2.93 14.84
C ARG A 57 1.60 3.27 13.63
N SER A 58 2.60 4.13 13.86
CA SER A 58 3.45 4.70 12.82
C SER A 58 4.20 3.64 11.96
N LYS A 59 4.46 2.45 12.52
CA LYS A 59 5.05 1.33 11.76
C LYS A 59 4.08 0.69 10.76
N VAL A 60 2.77 0.70 11.05
CA VAL A 60 1.73 0.22 10.14
C VAL A 60 1.55 1.24 9.03
N SER A 61 1.37 2.51 9.41
CA SER A 61 1.28 3.64 8.46
C SER A 61 2.46 3.68 7.49
N CYS A 62 3.69 3.63 7.99
CA CYS A 62 4.89 3.59 7.14
C CYS A 62 4.90 2.36 6.22
N SER A 63 4.48 1.19 6.70
CA SER A 63 4.40 -0.02 5.87
C SER A 63 3.37 0.14 4.76
N ALA A 64 2.21 0.75 5.03
CA ALA A 64 1.15 0.97 4.05
C ALA A 64 1.60 1.92 2.94
N ILE A 65 2.27 3.01 3.32
CA ILE A 65 2.85 3.98 2.39
C ILE A 65 3.84 3.28 1.44
N VAL A 66 4.79 2.51 2.00
CA VAL A 66 5.78 1.77 1.20
C VAL A 66 5.11 0.75 0.29
N THR A 67 4.15 -0.04 0.81
CA THR A 67 3.38 -1.02 0.03
C THR A 67 2.71 -0.37 -1.18
N LEU A 68 2.06 0.78 -1.01
CA LEU A 68 1.42 1.50 -2.10
C LEU A 68 2.44 1.90 -3.17
N GLY A 69 3.56 2.52 -2.76
CA GLY A 69 4.59 2.91 -3.72
C GLY A 69 5.25 1.73 -4.44
N GLU A 70 5.46 0.59 -3.77
CA GLU A 70 5.92 -0.64 -4.41
C GLU A 70 4.92 -1.16 -5.45
N LEU A 71 3.61 -1.10 -5.18
CA LEU A 71 2.60 -1.49 -6.16
C LEU A 71 2.65 -0.63 -7.43
N PHE A 72 2.86 0.68 -7.32
CA PHE A 72 3.10 1.55 -8.49
C PHE A 72 4.35 1.15 -9.28
N ALA A 73 5.45 0.81 -8.59
CA ALA A 73 6.67 0.37 -9.27
C ALA A 73 6.49 -0.99 -9.99
N ILE A 74 5.69 -1.89 -9.42
CA ILE A 74 5.51 -3.28 -9.92
C ILE A 74 4.47 -3.35 -11.03
N LEU A 75 3.25 -2.83 -10.78
CA LEU A 75 2.09 -2.98 -11.65
C LEU A 75 1.97 -1.84 -12.68
N LYS A 76 2.67 -0.74 -12.44
CA LYS A 76 2.79 0.37 -13.36
C LYS A 76 1.44 0.92 -13.84
N LYS A 77 1.21 0.98 -15.16
CA LYS A 77 0.00 1.53 -15.80
C LYS A 77 -1.29 0.92 -15.29
N ASP A 78 -1.24 -0.30 -14.76
CA ASP A 78 -2.42 -0.92 -14.16
C ASP A 78 -2.88 -0.18 -12.88
N MET A 79 -2.00 0.59 -12.23
CA MET A 79 -2.30 1.44 -11.07
C MET A 79 -2.88 2.81 -11.42
N ASP A 80 -2.96 3.18 -12.70
CA ASP A 80 -3.41 4.51 -13.12
C ASP A 80 -4.83 4.84 -12.62
N SER A 81 -5.71 3.82 -12.48
CA SER A 81 -7.07 4.01 -11.95
C SER A 81 -7.12 4.37 -10.46
N GLU A 82 -6.07 4.04 -9.70
CA GLU A 82 -6.00 4.23 -8.25
C GLU A 82 -5.12 5.44 -7.86
N ALA A 83 -4.45 6.07 -8.85
CA ALA A 83 -3.47 7.13 -8.65
C ALA A 83 -4.00 8.32 -7.83
N ASP A 84 -5.20 8.80 -8.15
CA ASP A 84 -5.80 9.95 -7.48
C ASP A 84 -6.11 9.65 -6.00
N GLU A 85 -6.66 8.46 -5.71
CA GLU A 85 -7.01 8.06 -4.35
C GLU A 85 -5.74 7.88 -3.49
N VAL A 86 -4.73 7.23 -4.04
CA VAL A 86 -3.45 7.03 -3.34
C VAL A 86 -2.73 8.36 -3.12
N ALA A 87 -2.69 9.24 -4.14
CA ALA A 87 -2.07 10.56 -4.00
C ALA A 87 -2.77 11.39 -2.92
N ALA A 88 -4.11 11.33 -2.85
CA ALA A 88 -4.90 12.08 -1.88
C ALA A 88 -4.54 11.74 -0.42
N VAL A 89 -4.18 10.48 -0.12
CA VAL A 89 -3.77 10.08 1.23
C VAL A 89 -2.27 10.26 1.48
N LEU A 90 -1.42 10.13 0.47
CA LEU A 90 0.04 10.26 0.62
C LEU A 90 0.52 11.71 0.69
N LEU A 91 -0.10 12.63 -0.08
CA LEU A 91 0.32 14.03 -0.12
C LEU A 91 0.31 14.67 1.27
N PRO A 92 -0.75 14.58 2.09
CA PRO A 92 -0.73 15.14 3.45
C PRO A 92 0.40 14.60 4.33
N MET A 93 0.84 13.36 4.10
CA MET A 93 1.87 12.70 4.91
C MET A 93 3.26 13.31 4.74
N VAL A 94 3.52 14.03 3.64
CA VAL A 94 4.85 14.62 3.40
C VAL A 94 5.13 15.86 4.27
N TRP A 95 4.11 16.48 4.87
CA TRP A 95 4.29 17.67 5.73
C TRP A 95 3.62 17.57 7.10
N ASN A 96 2.65 16.66 7.31
CA ASN A 96 1.93 16.52 8.58
C ASN A 96 2.37 15.33 9.46
N SER A 97 3.47 14.65 9.11
CA SER A 97 3.91 13.42 9.79
C SER A 97 5.33 13.52 10.33
N PRO A 98 5.79 12.59 11.19
CA PRO A 98 7.21 12.51 11.56
C PRO A 98 8.12 12.32 10.34
N GLU A 99 9.37 12.80 10.42
CA GLU A 99 10.33 12.84 9.30
C GLU A 99 10.47 11.50 8.55
N PHE A 100 10.49 10.36 9.26
CA PHE A 100 10.60 9.05 8.61
C PHE A 100 9.36 8.68 7.78
N ILE A 101 8.16 9.11 8.18
CA ILE A 101 6.93 8.94 7.40
C ILE A 101 6.94 9.89 6.21
N GLN A 102 7.35 11.14 6.40
CA GLN A 102 7.47 12.11 5.30
C GLN A 102 8.40 11.56 4.22
N LYS A 103 9.56 11.00 4.60
CA LYS A 103 10.50 10.38 3.67
C LYS A 103 9.89 9.20 2.92
N ALA A 104 9.17 8.31 3.62
CA ALA A 104 8.48 7.18 2.99
C ALA A 104 7.40 7.65 2.00
N ALA A 105 6.63 8.69 2.36
CA ALA A 105 5.59 9.25 1.50
C ALA A 105 6.18 9.92 0.26
N CYS A 106 7.24 10.74 0.42
CA CYS A 106 7.95 11.34 -0.71
C CYS A 106 8.52 10.28 -1.65
N GLN A 107 9.13 9.22 -1.13
CA GLN A 107 9.66 8.12 -1.94
C GLN A 107 8.54 7.40 -2.71
N SER A 108 7.41 7.14 -2.04
CA SER A 108 6.27 6.44 -2.65
C SER A 108 5.60 7.27 -3.74
N LEU A 109 5.42 8.57 -3.50
CA LEU A 109 4.97 9.52 -4.53
C LEU A 109 5.94 9.60 -5.71
N GLY A 110 7.25 9.50 -5.46
CA GLY A 110 8.26 9.39 -6.52
C GLY A 110 8.04 8.16 -7.40
N MET A 111 7.83 6.99 -6.78
CA MET A 111 7.54 5.74 -7.51
C MET A 111 6.25 5.83 -8.34
N MET A 112 5.25 6.57 -7.89
CA MET A 112 4.02 6.82 -8.67
C MET A 112 4.28 7.63 -9.94
N VAL A 113 5.23 8.57 -9.92
CA VAL A 113 5.55 9.44 -11.07
C VAL A 113 6.49 8.77 -12.06
N GLU A 114 7.35 7.85 -11.58
CA GLU A 114 8.26 7.06 -12.40
C GLU A 114 7.58 5.88 -13.13
N ASN A 115 6.27 5.70 -12.90
CA ASN A 115 5.38 4.68 -13.47
C ASN A 115 5.38 4.64 -15.02
#